data_AF-A0A8C3JG42-F1
#
_entry.id   AF-A0A8C3JG42-F1
#
_cell.length_a   1.000
_cell.length_b   1.000
_cell.length_c   1.000
_cell.angle_alpha   90.00
_cell.angle_beta   90.00
_cell.angle_gamma   90.00
#
_symmetry.space_group_name_H-M   'P 1'
#
loop_
_entity.id
_entity.type
_entity.pdbx_description
1 polymer ?
#
loop_
_entity_poly.entity_id
_entity_poly.type
_entity_poly.pdbx_seq_one_letter_code
_entity_poly.pdbx_strand_id
1 'polypeptide(L)'
;MYYSVDISSFLQIILSAAKSVGSKVSFFELCHLFMPFDLGALWRQDVLTVTPWLAPIIWEGTFHSEILDSAYRPLNLTRGVTAFAIGKYTRFVGYRVNCYIFTDNPETIPNVQLWQEISMCRMKTMSKPIAETSHQVDYLFCLGIVMVFPNAWGPDTLGDTVAAIHLGYFNVPRSQFPYERRSSSAVYIPDGEGDFYYGGPTFGGLVKKVYEFTKTCRMTILTDKANEIMAAQQDESHLNTHFLSHKPSKVLSPEYLWDDRKTKPPEIHLICFSTVDKNYKETRN
;
A
#
# COMPACT_ATOMS: atom_id res chain seq x y z
N MET A 1 -15.30 -39.53 14.78
CA MET A 1 -15.76 -39.62 13.38
C MET A 1 -15.52 -38.24 12.78
N TYR A 2 -14.36 -38.04 12.13
CA TYR A 2 -14.01 -36.75 11.53
C TYR A 2 -14.66 -36.69 10.15
N TYR A 3 -15.60 -35.77 9.97
CA TYR A 3 -16.09 -35.43 8.64
C TYR A 3 -15.03 -34.55 7.97
N SER A 4 -14.27 -35.14 7.04
CA SER A 4 -13.51 -34.38 6.04
C SER A 4 -14.54 -33.68 5.16
N VAL A 5 -14.76 -32.39 5.41
CA VAL A 5 -15.44 -31.53 4.44
C VAL A 5 -14.40 -31.19 3.39
N ASP A 6 -14.62 -31.70 2.18
CA ASP A 6 -13.81 -31.37 1.02
C ASP A 6 -13.82 -29.85 0.80
N ILE A 7 -12.66 -29.23 1.04
CA ILE A 7 -12.43 -27.78 0.90
C ILE A 7 -12.85 -27.29 -0.50
N SER A 8 -12.70 -28.14 -1.53
CA SER A 8 -13.12 -27.84 -2.90
C SER A 8 -14.64 -27.66 -3.00
N SER A 9 -15.40 -28.56 -2.38
CA SER A 9 -16.86 -28.51 -2.33
C SER A 9 -17.39 -27.28 -1.58
N PHE A 10 -16.71 -26.88 -0.50
CA PHE A 10 -17.05 -25.67 0.26
C PHE A 10 -16.72 -24.37 -0.50
N LEU A 11 -15.59 -24.33 -1.20
CA LEU A 11 -15.21 -23.22 -2.09
C LEU A 11 -16.20 -23.02 -3.25
N GLN A 12 -16.72 -24.11 -3.83
CA GLN A 12 -17.74 -24.01 -4.89
C GLN A 12 -19.04 -23.37 -4.38
N ILE A 13 -19.41 -23.61 -3.12
CA ILE A 13 -20.59 -23.00 -2.49
C ILE A 13 -20.37 -21.49 -2.30
N ILE A 14 -19.21 -21.07 -1.80
CA ILE A 14 -18.87 -19.65 -1.63
C ILE A 14 -18.83 -18.92 -2.97
N LEU A 15 -18.20 -19.53 -3.99
CA LEU A 15 -18.12 -18.95 -5.34
C LEU A 15 -19.49 -18.87 -6.03
N SER A 16 -20.38 -19.84 -5.78
CA SER A 16 -21.75 -19.83 -6.29
C SER A 16 -22.61 -18.76 -5.58
N ALA A 17 -22.47 -18.62 -4.26
CA ALA A 17 -23.11 -17.57 -3.48
C ALA A 17 -22.66 -16.18 -3.95
N ALA A 18 -21.35 -15.95 -4.13
CA ALA A 18 -20.79 -14.70 -4.63
C ALA A 18 -21.31 -14.32 -6.03
N LYS A 19 -21.52 -15.32 -6.91
CA LYS A 19 -22.14 -15.11 -8.24
C LYS A 19 -23.62 -14.74 -8.15
N SER A 20 -24.36 -15.25 -7.16
CA SER A 20 -25.79 -14.98 -7.01
C SER A 20 -26.10 -13.59 -6.44
N VAL A 21 -25.20 -13.02 -5.63
CA VAL A 21 -25.46 -11.75 -4.92
C VAL A 21 -25.04 -10.51 -5.73
N GLY A 22 -24.35 -10.68 -6.86
CA GLY A 22 -24.03 -9.59 -7.80
C GLY A 22 -23.14 -8.50 -7.19
N SER A 23 -21.83 -8.62 -7.38
CA SER A 23 -20.77 -7.59 -7.25
C SER A 23 -20.74 -6.62 -6.06
N LYS A 24 -21.60 -6.76 -5.04
CA LYS A 24 -21.69 -5.83 -3.90
C LYS A 24 -21.25 -6.39 -2.56
N VAL A 25 -20.94 -7.68 -2.46
CA VAL A 25 -20.46 -8.29 -1.21
C VAL A 25 -18.95 -8.45 -1.32
N SER A 26 -18.22 -7.85 -0.37
CA SER A 26 -16.77 -8.01 -0.34
C SER A 26 -16.43 -9.47 -0.03
N PHE A 27 -15.33 -9.97 -0.59
CA PHE A 27 -14.82 -11.32 -0.30
C PHE A 27 -14.67 -11.56 1.22
N PHE A 28 -14.42 -10.50 1.98
CA PHE A 28 -14.32 -10.51 3.45
C PHE A 28 -15.66 -10.78 4.16
N GLU A 29 -16.77 -10.23 3.67
CA GLU A 29 -18.11 -10.50 4.21
C GLU A 29 -18.55 -11.94 3.95
N LEU A 30 -18.18 -12.51 2.79
CA LEU A 30 -18.44 -13.92 2.47
C LEU A 30 -17.64 -14.89 3.37
N CYS A 31 -16.41 -14.54 3.73
CA CYS A 31 -15.61 -15.32 4.67
C CYS A 31 -16.20 -15.31 6.10
N HIS A 32 -16.80 -14.20 6.54
CA HIS A 32 -17.44 -14.09 7.85
C HIS A 32 -18.79 -14.84 7.94
N LEU A 33 -19.53 -14.96 6.83
CA LEU A 33 -20.89 -15.53 6.82
C LEU A 33 -20.93 -17.07 6.79
N PHE A 34 -19.84 -17.75 6.42
CA PHE A 34 -19.92 -19.19 6.09
C PHE A 34 -18.95 -20.14 6.79
N MET A 35 -18.02 -19.72 7.66
CA MET A 35 -17.11 -20.69 8.29
C MET A 35 -17.61 -21.20 9.66
N PRO A 36 -17.96 -22.50 9.79
CA PRO A 36 -17.97 -23.17 11.07
C PRO A 36 -16.58 -23.78 11.36
N PHE A 37 -16.13 -23.65 12.61
CA PHE A 37 -15.04 -24.37 13.31
C PHE A 37 -13.66 -23.68 13.55
N ASP A 38 -13.35 -23.64 14.85
CA ASP A 38 -12.12 -23.37 15.62
C ASP A 38 -11.42 -22.00 15.58
N LEU A 39 -12.07 -21.05 16.27
CA LEU A 39 -11.74 -19.64 16.51
C LEU A 39 -10.56 -19.36 17.49
N GLY A 40 -9.64 -20.30 17.71
CA GLY A 40 -8.59 -20.14 18.75
C GLY A 40 -7.17 -19.82 18.26
N ALA A 41 -6.75 -20.36 17.11
CA ALA A 41 -5.32 -20.55 16.82
C ALA A 41 -4.82 -19.98 15.48
N LEU A 42 -5.69 -19.45 14.61
CA LEU A 42 -5.31 -19.11 13.23
C LEU A 42 -5.07 -17.63 12.93
N TRP A 43 -5.34 -16.74 13.89
CA TRP A 43 -5.22 -15.29 13.67
C TRP A 43 -4.13 -14.72 14.55
N ARG A 44 -3.27 -13.87 13.96
CA ARG A 44 -2.21 -13.14 14.67
C ARG A 44 -2.79 -12.44 15.91
N GLN A 45 -2.29 -12.78 17.09
CA GLN A 45 -2.72 -12.20 18.38
C GLN A 45 -1.75 -11.10 18.87
N ASP A 46 -0.57 -11.06 18.28
CA ASP A 46 0.53 -10.15 18.57
C ASP A 46 0.41 -8.81 17.85
N VAL A 47 -0.49 -8.70 16.86
CA VAL A 47 -0.68 -7.49 16.04
C VAL A 47 -2.17 -7.24 15.76
N LEU A 48 -2.50 -5.98 15.47
CA LEU A 48 -3.81 -5.62 14.95
C LEU A 48 -3.96 -6.11 13.51
N THR A 49 -5.03 -6.85 13.22
CA THR A 49 -5.28 -7.48 11.91
C THR A 49 -6.46 -6.86 11.15
N VAL A 50 -7.29 -6.06 11.81
CA VAL A 50 -8.43 -5.35 11.21
C VAL A 50 -8.53 -3.96 11.83
N THR A 51 -8.75 -2.95 11.00
CA THR A 51 -8.90 -1.56 11.45
C THR A 51 -10.29 -1.30 12.07
N PRO A 52 -10.48 -0.21 12.83
CA PRO A 52 -11.80 0.17 13.35
C PRO A 52 -12.88 0.40 12.27
N TRP A 53 -12.48 0.64 11.01
CA TRP A 53 -13.39 0.78 9.86
C TRP A 53 -13.49 -0.49 9.01
N LEU A 54 -13.11 -1.65 9.56
CA LEU A 54 -13.25 -2.97 8.95
C LEU A 54 -12.38 -3.22 7.71
N ALA A 55 -11.29 -2.47 7.54
CA ALA A 55 -10.28 -2.81 6.54
C ALA A 55 -9.29 -3.85 7.10
N PRO A 56 -8.91 -4.88 6.34
CA PRO A 56 -7.87 -5.81 6.76
C PRO A 56 -6.50 -5.11 6.81
N ILE A 57 -5.71 -5.45 7.82
CA ILE A 57 -4.28 -5.15 7.90
C ILE A 57 -3.55 -6.43 7.48
N ILE A 58 -2.87 -6.37 6.35
CA ILE A 58 -2.21 -7.53 5.75
C ILE A 58 -0.89 -7.79 6.46
N TRP A 59 -0.85 -8.91 7.18
CA TRP A 59 0.35 -9.46 7.79
C TRP A 59 0.59 -10.88 7.25
N GLU A 60 1.83 -11.34 7.27
CA GLU A 60 2.12 -12.74 7.06
C GLU A 60 1.35 -13.60 8.09
N GLY A 61 0.63 -14.59 7.58
CA GLY A 61 -0.27 -15.45 8.35
C GLY A 61 -1.72 -14.97 8.46
N THR A 62 -2.11 -13.81 7.91
CA THR A 62 -3.52 -13.36 7.92
C THR A 62 -4.27 -13.66 6.62
N PHE A 63 -3.65 -14.36 5.68
CA PHE A 63 -4.26 -14.72 4.40
C PHE A 63 -3.73 -16.05 3.87
N HIS A 64 -4.51 -16.70 3.01
CA HIS A 64 -4.11 -17.89 2.27
C HIS A 64 -3.92 -17.53 0.80
N SER A 65 -2.68 -17.57 0.34
CA SER A 65 -2.31 -17.21 -1.04
C SER A 65 -3.04 -18.05 -2.09
N GLU A 66 -3.24 -19.35 -1.83
CA GLU A 66 -3.95 -20.26 -2.74
C GLU A 66 -5.42 -19.87 -2.97
N ILE A 67 -6.12 -19.47 -1.90
CA ILE A 67 -7.52 -19.03 -1.98
C ILE A 67 -7.61 -17.73 -2.77
N LEU A 68 -6.72 -16.78 -2.49
CA LEU A 68 -6.68 -15.51 -3.22
C LEU A 68 -6.35 -15.74 -4.69
N ASP A 69 -5.36 -16.58 -5.00
CA ASP A 69 -5.02 -16.92 -6.37
C ASP A 69 -6.20 -17.59 -7.11
N SER A 70 -6.92 -18.50 -6.45
CA SER A 70 -8.13 -19.10 -7.04
C SER A 70 -9.22 -18.06 -7.33
N ALA A 71 -9.34 -17.02 -6.50
CA ALA A 71 -10.35 -15.97 -6.69
C ALA A 71 -9.95 -14.96 -7.77
N TYR A 72 -8.68 -14.57 -7.83
CA TYR A 72 -8.20 -13.49 -8.70
C TYR A 72 -7.71 -13.97 -10.08
N ARG A 73 -7.19 -15.20 -10.23
CA ARG A 73 -6.75 -15.70 -11.55
C ARG A 73 -7.86 -15.72 -12.61
N PRO A 74 -9.10 -16.16 -12.31
CA PRO A 74 -10.19 -16.17 -13.32
C PRO A 74 -10.61 -14.78 -13.79
N LEU A 75 -10.33 -13.73 -13.01
CA LEU A 75 -10.68 -12.35 -13.35
C LEU A 75 -9.76 -11.75 -14.41
N ASN A 76 -8.63 -12.40 -14.73
CA ASN A 76 -7.66 -11.96 -15.73
C ASN A 76 -7.20 -10.50 -15.53
N LEU A 77 -7.03 -10.10 -14.26
CA LEU A 77 -6.66 -8.74 -13.90
C LEU A 77 -5.25 -8.42 -14.37
N THR A 78 -5.07 -7.23 -14.93
CA THR A 78 -3.76 -6.69 -15.30
C THR A 78 -3.30 -5.72 -14.22
N ARG A 79 -2.16 -6.01 -13.58
CA ARG A 79 -1.59 -5.14 -12.55
C ARG A 79 -0.64 -4.13 -13.19
N GLY A 80 -0.89 -2.86 -12.95
CA GLY A 80 0.04 -1.78 -13.23
C GLY A 80 0.90 -1.53 -12.00
N VAL A 81 2.20 -1.45 -12.20
CA VAL A 81 3.12 -1.01 -11.15
C VAL A 81 3.80 0.24 -11.69
N THR A 82 3.38 1.40 -11.19
CA THR A 82 4.16 2.62 -11.34
C THR A 82 5.25 2.57 -10.28
N ALA A 83 6.29 1.79 -10.56
CA ALA A 83 7.51 1.90 -9.80
C ALA A 83 8.29 3.07 -10.41
N PHE A 84 8.36 4.17 -9.67
CA PHE A 84 9.50 5.05 -9.84
C PHE A 84 10.69 4.16 -9.45
N ALA A 85 11.39 3.54 -10.40
CA ALA A 85 12.43 2.56 -10.11
C ALA A 85 13.66 2.83 -10.95
N ILE A 86 14.77 3.06 -10.27
CA ILE A 86 16.12 2.88 -10.80
C ILE A 86 16.63 1.61 -10.11
N GLY A 87 16.59 0.48 -10.79
CA GLY A 87 17.04 -0.78 -10.21
C GLY A 87 16.56 -2.03 -10.95
N LYS A 88 17.13 -3.17 -10.54
CA LYS A 88 17.09 -4.44 -11.28
C LYS A 88 16.24 -5.52 -10.58
N TYR A 89 15.04 -5.23 -10.06
CA TYR A 89 14.35 -6.19 -9.18
C TYR A 89 12.83 -6.09 -9.25
N THR A 90 12.17 -6.94 -10.04
CA THR A 90 10.72 -7.13 -10.00
C THR A 90 10.40 -8.62 -9.88
N ARG A 91 10.03 -9.07 -8.68
CA ARG A 91 9.47 -10.42 -8.46
C ARG A 91 7.99 -10.32 -8.12
N PHE A 92 7.20 -9.86 -9.09
CA PHE A 92 5.75 -9.99 -9.02
C PHE A 92 5.37 -11.39 -9.52
N VAL A 93 4.78 -12.19 -8.64
CA VAL A 93 4.44 -13.59 -8.97
C VAL A 93 3.03 -13.64 -9.57
N GLY A 94 2.83 -14.45 -10.61
CA GLY A 94 1.52 -14.96 -11.04
C GLY A 94 0.63 -14.10 -11.95
N TYR A 95 0.99 -12.86 -12.29
CA TYR A 95 0.12 -11.97 -13.11
C TYR A 95 0.92 -11.04 -14.03
N ARG A 96 0.28 -10.46 -15.04
CA ARG A 96 0.87 -9.44 -15.94
C ARG A 96 1.18 -8.16 -15.15
N VAL A 97 2.41 -7.68 -15.28
CA VAL A 97 2.89 -6.46 -14.62
C VAL A 97 3.49 -5.52 -15.65
N ASN A 98 2.95 -4.30 -15.71
CA ASN A 98 3.53 -3.19 -16.48
C ASN A 98 4.30 -2.27 -15.53
N CYS A 99 5.59 -2.03 -15.80
CA CYS A 99 6.43 -1.13 -15.00
C CYS A 99 6.54 0.24 -15.67
N TYR A 100 6.16 1.31 -14.97
CA TYR A 100 6.27 2.69 -15.45
C TYR A 100 7.31 3.46 -14.63
N ILE A 101 8.50 3.67 -15.21
CA ILE A 101 9.61 4.39 -14.60
C ILE A 101 9.58 5.85 -15.04
N PHE A 102 9.55 6.77 -14.08
CA PHE A 102 9.63 8.21 -14.35
C PHE A 102 10.98 8.76 -13.90
N THR A 103 11.69 9.40 -14.83
CA THR A 103 12.97 10.08 -14.61
C THR A 103 12.96 11.41 -15.34
N ASP A 104 13.56 12.44 -14.74
CA ASP A 104 13.81 13.75 -15.35
C ASP A 104 14.94 13.70 -16.38
N ASN A 105 15.80 12.67 -16.31
CA ASN A 105 16.82 12.40 -17.31
C ASN A 105 16.81 10.91 -17.71
N PRO A 106 16.23 10.56 -18.87
CA PRO A 106 16.19 9.17 -19.34
C PRO A 106 17.55 8.61 -19.75
N GLU A 107 18.54 9.47 -20.01
CA GLU A 107 19.89 9.07 -20.45
C GLU A 107 20.89 8.96 -19.29
N THR A 108 20.65 9.62 -18.14
CA THR A 108 21.53 9.55 -16.95
C THR A 108 20.87 8.83 -15.77
N ILE A 109 20.61 7.54 -15.96
CA ILE A 109 20.44 6.63 -14.82
C ILE A 109 21.87 6.28 -14.31
N PRO A 110 22.70 7.24 -13.82
CA PRO A 110 22.66 7.70 -12.42
C PRO A 110 23.20 9.14 -12.11
N ASN A 111 22.55 9.92 -11.25
CA ASN A 111 23.09 10.72 -10.10
C ASN A 111 22.03 11.74 -9.64
N VAL A 112 21.64 11.72 -8.37
CA VAL A 112 20.49 12.48 -7.85
C VAL A 112 20.97 13.68 -7.05
N GLN A 113 20.64 14.90 -7.45
CA GLN A 113 21.01 16.13 -6.73
C GLN A 113 19.83 16.93 -6.15
N LEU A 114 18.58 16.43 -6.15
CA LEU A 114 17.47 17.17 -5.49
C LEU A 114 16.28 16.29 -5.04
N TRP A 115 16.44 15.55 -3.95
CA TRP A 115 15.42 14.63 -3.40
C TRP A 115 14.09 15.30 -3.02
N GLN A 116 14.11 16.54 -2.51
CA GLN A 116 12.92 17.24 -2.01
C GLN A 116 11.95 17.62 -3.13
N GLU A 117 12.47 18.09 -4.28
CA GLU A 117 11.64 18.42 -5.43
C GLU A 117 11.12 17.16 -6.15
N ILE A 118 11.91 16.08 -6.18
CA ILE A 118 11.50 14.79 -6.75
C ILE A 118 10.30 14.21 -5.99
N SER A 119 10.33 14.23 -4.65
CA SER A 119 9.25 13.71 -3.80
C SER A 119 7.90 14.36 -4.10
N MET A 120 7.87 15.70 -4.17
CA MET A 120 6.67 16.49 -4.49
C MET A 120 6.27 16.38 -5.97
N CYS A 121 7.24 16.25 -6.88
CA CYS A 121 6.96 16.05 -8.30
C CYS A 121 6.35 14.69 -8.61
N ARG A 122 6.50 13.65 -7.77
CA ARG A 122 5.83 12.35 -7.98
C ARG A 122 4.33 12.53 -8.19
N MET A 123 3.67 13.25 -7.30
CA MET A 123 2.22 13.50 -7.39
C MET A 123 1.82 14.26 -8.68
N LYS A 124 2.68 15.17 -9.15
CA LYS A 124 2.49 15.91 -10.41
C LYS A 124 2.76 15.03 -11.65
N THR A 125 3.81 14.22 -11.62
CA THR A 125 4.27 13.37 -12.72
C THR A 125 3.37 12.15 -12.89
N MET A 126 2.72 11.67 -11.81
CA MET A 126 1.78 10.54 -11.86
C MET A 126 0.48 10.85 -12.61
N SER A 127 -0.07 12.07 -12.50
CA SER A 127 -1.45 12.30 -12.95
C SER A 127 -1.68 12.09 -14.45
N LYS A 128 -0.70 12.41 -15.30
CA LYS A 128 -0.85 12.32 -16.76
C LYS A 128 -0.67 10.87 -17.28
N PRO A 129 0.39 10.15 -16.90
CA PRO A 129 0.57 8.73 -17.24
C PRO A 129 -0.51 7.83 -16.64
N ILE A 130 -0.99 8.09 -15.42
CA ILE A 130 -2.12 7.34 -14.83
C ILE A 130 -3.37 7.50 -15.70
N ALA A 131 -3.65 8.73 -16.18
CA ALA A 131 -4.78 8.95 -17.08
C ALA A 131 -4.60 8.19 -18.41
N GLU A 132 -3.39 8.21 -18.99
CA GLU A 132 -3.07 7.57 -20.27
C GLU A 132 -3.02 6.02 -20.19
N THR A 133 -2.68 5.46 -19.02
CA THR A 133 -2.55 4.01 -18.77
C THR A 133 -3.78 3.41 -18.10
N SER A 134 -4.78 4.23 -17.75
CA SER A 134 -5.99 3.82 -17.04
C SER A 134 -6.81 2.73 -17.74
N HIS A 135 -6.65 2.57 -19.06
CA HIS A 135 -7.31 1.53 -19.84
C HIS A 135 -6.53 0.20 -19.89
N GLN A 136 -5.27 0.18 -19.43
CA GLN A 136 -4.36 -0.96 -19.59
C GLN A 136 -4.21 -1.80 -18.32
N VAL A 137 -4.54 -1.24 -17.16
CA VAL A 137 -4.29 -1.86 -15.86
C VAL A 137 -5.48 -1.63 -14.93
N ASP A 138 -5.82 -2.62 -14.12
CA ASP A 138 -6.95 -2.57 -13.17
C ASP A 138 -6.54 -1.95 -11.84
N TYR A 139 -5.33 -2.28 -11.39
CA TYR A 139 -4.72 -1.80 -10.16
C TYR A 139 -3.41 -1.08 -10.44
N LEU A 140 -3.10 -0.09 -9.62
CA LEU A 140 -1.86 0.67 -9.65
C LEU A 140 -1.21 0.70 -8.27
N PHE A 141 0.08 0.34 -8.21
CA PHE A 141 0.92 0.58 -7.03
C PHE A 141 1.99 1.61 -7.34
N CYS A 142 2.17 2.55 -6.41
CA CYS A 142 3.21 3.56 -6.42
C CYS A 142 4.22 3.23 -5.33
N LEU A 143 5.42 2.83 -5.77
CA LEU A 143 6.45 2.26 -4.91
C LEU A 143 7.74 3.08 -4.95
N GLY A 144 8.46 3.10 -3.83
CA GLY A 144 9.71 3.84 -3.66
C GLY A 144 10.87 3.33 -4.53
N ILE A 145 11.72 4.27 -4.98
CA ILE A 145 12.80 4.04 -5.97
C ILE A 145 13.96 3.20 -5.44
N VAL A 146 14.18 3.17 -4.13
CA VAL A 146 15.38 2.58 -3.52
C VAL A 146 15.03 1.32 -2.73
N MET A 147 14.12 0.51 -3.26
CA MET A 147 13.58 -0.64 -2.56
C MET A 147 13.60 -1.90 -3.45
N VAL A 148 13.69 -3.06 -2.80
CA VAL A 148 13.72 -4.39 -3.40
C VAL A 148 12.56 -5.23 -2.87
N PHE A 149 12.26 -6.31 -3.58
CA PHE A 149 11.26 -7.31 -3.18
C PHE A 149 11.97 -8.61 -2.77
N PRO A 150 12.32 -8.80 -1.49
CA PRO A 150 12.92 -10.05 -1.04
C PRO A 150 11.95 -11.23 -1.18
N ASN A 151 10.65 -10.97 -0.99
CA ASN A 151 9.57 -11.95 -1.06
C ASN A 151 8.46 -11.49 -2.02
N ALA A 152 7.46 -12.35 -2.20
CA ALA A 152 6.41 -12.14 -3.20
C ALA A 152 5.50 -10.95 -2.85
N TRP A 153 5.22 -10.12 -3.86
CA TRP A 153 4.14 -9.13 -3.80
C TRP A 153 2.89 -9.69 -4.50
N GLY A 154 1.92 -10.15 -3.71
CA GLY A 154 0.80 -10.96 -4.17
C GLY A 154 -0.55 -10.23 -4.28
N PRO A 155 -1.61 -10.97 -4.64
CA PRO A 155 -2.98 -10.45 -4.72
C PRO A 155 -3.58 -10.08 -3.35
N ASP A 156 -3.00 -10.58 -2.26
CA ASP A 156 -3.28 -10.18 -0.89
C ASP A 156 -3.22 -8.66 -0.70
N THR A 157 -2.38 -7.97 -1.46
CA THR A 157 -2.22 -6.51 -1.42
C THR A 157 -3.32 -5.73 -2.15
N LEU A 158 -4.17 -6.36 -2.96
CA LEU A 158 -5.14 -5.65 -3.83
C LEU A 158 -6.35 -5.11 -3.06
N GLY A 159 -6.67 -3.83 -3.24
CA GLY A 159 -7.86 -3.18 -2.68
C GLY A 159 -8.20 -1.90 -3.45
N ASP A 160 -9.35 -1.31 -3.17
CA ASP A 160 -9.78 -0.05 -3.80
C ASP A 160 -8.75 1.06 -3.59
N THR A 161 -8.31 1.20 -2.34
CA THR A 161 -7.22 2.07 -1.87
C THR A 161 -6.38 1.31 -0.86
N VAL A 162 -5.06 1.37 -1.03
CA VAL A 162 -4.07 0.61 -0.26
C VAL A 162 -3.03 1.57 0.29
N ALA A 163 -2.71 1.45 1.58
CA ALA A 163 -1.69 2.23 2.25
C ALA A 163 -0.84 1.33 3.15
N ALA A 164 0.48 1.56 3.21
CA ALA A 164 1.37 0.82 4.11
C ALA A 164 1.64 1.62 5.40
N ILE A 165 1.62 0.94 6.54
CA ILE A 165 2.04 1.53 7.82
C ILE A 165 3.55 1.76 7.79
N HIS A 166 3.99 2.96 8.18
CA HIS A 166 5.40 3.29 8.21
C HIS A 166 6.14 2.51 9.32
N LEU A 167 7.23 1.84 8.97
CA LEU A 167 8.06 1.04 9.89
C LEU A 167 8.61 1.79 11.12
N GLY A 168 8.73 3.11 11.03
CA GLY A 168 9.18 3.96 12.14
C GLY A 168 8.10 4.20 13.20
N TYR A 169 6.83 3.98 12.87
CA TYR A 169 5.70 4.45 13.66
C TYR A 169 4.63 3.38 13.95
N PHE A 170 4.83 2.12 13.52
CA PHE A 170 3.84 1.06 13.73
C PHE A 170 3.68 0.62 15.19
N ASN A 171 4.69 0.86 16.04
CA ASN A 171 4.68 0.51 17.46
C ASN A 171 4.96 1.73 18.36
N VAL A 172 4.54 2.92 17.93
CA VAL A 172 4.69 4.16 18.71
C VAL A 172 3.34 4.83 18.88
N PRO A 173 3.09 5.54 20.00
CA PRO A 173 1.82 6.20 20.22
C PRO A 173 1.60 7.32 19.22
N ARG A 174 0.33 7.57 18.86
CA ARG A 174 -0.08 8.58 17.87
C ARG A 174 0.43 10.00 18.15
N SER A 175 0.69 10.32 19.42
CA SER A 175 1.26 11.62 19.84
C SER A 175 2.67 11.84 19.29
N GLN A 176 3.37 10.78 18.87
CA GLN A 176 4.70 10.85 18.28
C GLN A 176 4.67 10.79 16.74
N PHE A 177 3.49 10.72 16.12
CA PHE A 177 3.40 10.74 14.67
C PHE A 177 3.81 12.12 14.14
N PRO A 178 4.73 12.20 13.15
CA PRO A 178 5.27 13.45 12.62
C PRO A 178 4.31 14.04 11.57
N TYR A 179 3.02 14.10 11.91
CA TYR A 179 2.05 14.82 11.09
C TYR A 179 2.38 16.31 11.02
N GLU A 180 1.82 16.98 10.04
CA GLU A 180 1.89 18.44 9.98
C GLU A 180 1.05 19.04 11.12
N ARG A 181 1.71 19.76 12.02
CA ARG A 181 1.08 20.35 13.22
C ARG A 181 0.87 21.86 13.12
N ARG A 182 1.32 22.50 12.05
CA ARG A 182 1.06 23.93 11.81
C ARG A 182 -0.33 24.08 11.21
N SER A 183 -1.24 24.71 11.94
CA SER A 183 -2.62 25.00 11.51
C SER A 183 -2.72 25.87 10.27
N SER A 184 -1.61 26.51 9.86
CA SER A 184 -1.53 27.27 8.61
C SER A 184 -1.42 26.39 7.36
N SER A 185 -1.02 25.12 7.50
CA SER A 185 -0.96 24.18 6.37
C SER A 185 -2.33 23.61 6.06
N ALA A 186 -2.61 23.39 4.76
CA ALA A 186 -3.79 22.70 4.25
C ALA A 186 -3.87 21.23 4.71
N VAL A 187 -2.78 20.67 5.23
CA VAL A 187 -2.70 19.27 5.68
C VAL A 187 -2.39 19.12 7.16
N TYR A 188 -2.73 20.15 7.94
CA TYR A 188 -2.73 20.12 9.40
C TYR A 188 -3.55 18.94 9.97
N ILE A 189 -2.97 18.23 10.94
CA ILE A 189 -3.66 17.24 11.77
C ILE A 189 -3.49 17.63 13.24
N PRO A 190 -4.57 17.86 14.02
CA PRO A 190 -4.47 18.24 15.42
C PRO A 190 -4.00 17.10 16.31
N ASP A 191 -3.54 17.44 17.51
CA ASP A 191 -3.14 16.46 18.51
C ASP A 191 -4.33 15.57 18.92
N GLY A 192 -4.07 14.28 19.08
CA GLY A 192 -5.10 13.28 19.41
C GLY A 192 -5.77 12.64 18.18
N GLU A 193 -5.71 13.27 17.02
CA GLU A 193 -6.19 12.70 15.75
C GLU A 193 -5.14 11.80 15.06
N GLY A 194 -5.61 10.95 14.14
CA GLY A 194 -4.81 9.96 13.41
C GLY A 194 -5.08 8.51 13.83
N ASP A 195 -5.15 7.62 12.83
CA ASP A 195 -5.29 6.18 13.04
C ASP A 195 -3.93 5.49 13.01
N PHE A 196 -3.23 5.65 11.88
CA PHE A 196 -1.88 5.14 11.63
C PHE A 196 -1.06 6.22 10.94
N TYR A 197 0.25 6.13 11.09
CA TYR A 197 1.16 6.90 10.26
C TYR A 197 1.58 6.06 9.05
N TYR A 198 1.06 6.42 7.88
CA TYR A 198 1.30 5.74 6.62
C TYR A 198 2.56 6.25 5.93
N GLY A 199 3.30 5.36 5.28
CA GLY A 199 4.53 5.71 4.56
C GLY A 199 4.28 6.14 3.12
N GLY A 200 4.89 7.27 2.75
CA GLY A 200 4.91 7.83 1.39
C GLY A 200 5.45 6.88 0.30
N PRO A 201 6.44 6.01 0.56
CA PRO A 201 6.98 5.12 -0.46
C PRO A 201 6.06 3.99 -0.91
N THR A 202 4.92 3.74 -0.27
CA THR A 202 4.10 2.56 -0.60
C THR A 202 2.60 2.82 -0.42
N PHE A 203 1.93 3.02 -1.55
CA PHE A 203 0.47 3.10 -1.64
C PHE A 203 -0.01 2.57 -3.00
N GLY A 204 -1.31 2.32 -3.13
CA GLY A 204 -1.87 1.84 -4.39
C GLY A 204 -3.38 1.65 -4.34
N GLY A 205 -3.90 0.87 -5.29
CA GLY A 205 -5.29 0.46 -5.36
C GLY A 205 -5.84 0.48 -6.78
N LEU A 206 -7.15 0.62 -6.95
CA LEU A 206 -7.77 0.77 -8.26
C LEU A 206 -7.26 2.03 -8.95
N VAL A 207 -6.97 1.96 -10.26
CA VAL A 207 -6.37 3.09 -10.99
C VAL A 207 -7.14 4.39 -10.79
N LYS A 208 -8.48 4.32 -10.92
CA LYS A 208 -9.36 5.48 -10.72
C LYS A 208 -9.20 6.10 -9.32
N LYS A 209 -9.12 5.26 -8.29
CA LYS A 209 -8.97 5.70 -6.89
C LYS A 209 -7.60 6.30 -6.64
N VAL A 210 -6.53 5.69 -7.16
CA VAL A 210 -5.17 6.24 -7.08
C VAL A 210 -5.06 7.56 -7.84
N TYR A 211 -5.72 7.70 -8.99
CA TYR A 211 -5.80 8.96 -9.72
C TYR A 211 -6.48 10.08 -8.90
N GLU A 212 -7.65 9.80 -8.31
CA GLU A 212 -8.38 10.74 -7.45
C GLU A 212 -7.55 11.15 -6.22
N PHE A 213 -6.92 10.17 -5.58
CA PHE A 213 -6.00 10.37 -4.45
C PHE A 213 -4.83 11.30 -4.82
N THR A 214 -4.05 10.94 -5.85
CA THR A 214 -2.86 11.70 -6.27
C THR A 214 -3.22 13.11 -6.73
N LYS A 215 -4.37 13.29 -7.39
CA LYS A 215 -4.91 14.61 -7.75
C LYS A 215 -5.22 15.44 -6.50
N THR A 216 -5.83 14.84 -5.48
CA THR A 216 -6.14 15.52 -4.22
C THR A 216 -4.87 15.96 -3.51
N CYS A 217 -3.90 15.07 -3.34
CA CYS A 217 -2.60 15.39 -2.73
C CYS A 217 -1.89 16.52 -3.49
N ARG A 218 -1.89 16.46 -4.82
CA ARG A 218 -1.33 17.53 -5.67
C ARG A 218 -1.99 18.89 -5.42
N MET A 219 -3.32 18.93 -5.29
CA MET A 219 -4.03 20.18 -5.00
C MET A 219 -3.60 20.73 -3.64
N THR A 220 -3.53 19.91 -2.60
CA THR A 220 -3.09 20.36 -1.27
C THR A 220 -1.63 20.82 -1.24
N ILE A 221 -0.74 20.19 -2.01
CA ILE A 221 0.65 20.64 -2.18
C ILE A 221 0.68 22.03 -2.83
N LEU A 222 -0.15 22.26 -3.86
CA LEU A 222 -0.23 23.57 -4.53
C LEU A 222 -0.80 24.66 -3.61
N THR A 223 -1.77 24.32 -2.77
CA THR A 223 -2.30 25.22 -1.74
C THR A 223 -1.22 25.62 -0.74
N ASP A 224 -0.50 24.65 -0.18
CA ASP A 224 0.60 24.92 0.75
C ASP A 224 1.69 25.76 0.10
N LYS A 225 2.07 25.42 -1.14
CA LYS A 225 3.06 26.20 -1.90
C LYS A 225 2.61 27.65 -2.14
N ALA A 226 1.34 27.88 -2.44
CA ALA A 226 0.79 29.23 -2.62
C ALA A 226 0.80 30.05 -1.31
N ASN A 227 0.77 29.37 -0.17
CA ASN A 227 0.91 29.96 1.16
C ASN A 227 2.36 29.95 1.67
N GLU A 228 3.34 29.64 0.82
CA GLU A 228 4.77 29.55 1.16
C GLU A 228 5.08 28.53 2.27
N ILE A 229 4.26 27.48 2.37
CA ILE A 229 4.40 26.39 3.32
C ILE A 229 4.94 25.15 2.61
N MET A 230 5.92 24.51 3.23
CA MET A 230 6.34 23.14 2.92
C MET A 230 5.97 22.25 4.10
N ALA A 231 5.11 21.26 3.88
CA ALA A 231 4.68 20.35 4.93
C ALA A 231 5.85 19.57 5.56
N ALA A 232 5.73 19.22 6.83
CA ALA A 232 6.81 18.67 7.67
C ALA A 232 7.48 17.43 7.09
N GLN A 233 6.72 16.54 6.44
CA GLN A 233 7.19 15.33 5.77
C GLN A 233 6.86 15.35 4.26
N GLN A 234 6.84 16.56 3.68
CA GLN A 234 6.54 16.79 2.26
C GLN A 234 5.24 16.07 1.83
N ASP A 235 5.31 15.23 0.78
CA ASP A 235 4.17 14.51 0.23
C ASP A 235 3.57 13.45 1.17
N GLU A 236 4.35 12.95 2.13
CA GLU A 236 3.87 12.00 3.15
C GLU A 236 2.87 12.66 4.12
N SER A 237 3.04 13.95 4.42
CA SER A 237 2.05 14.71 5.21
C SER A 237 0.72 14.80 4.47
N HIS A 238 0.74 15.09 3.16
CA HIS A 238 -0.48 15.16 2.34
C HIS A 238 -1.17 13.80 2.21
N LEU A 239 -0.38 12.72 2.07
CA LEU A 239 -0.88 11.36 2.05
C LEU A 239 -1.60 11.00 3.36
N ASN A 240 -0.99 11.30 4.51
CA ASN A 240 -1.56 10.97 5.81
C ASN A 240 -2.87 11.73 6.08
N THR A 241 -2.92 13.02 5.73
CA THR A 241 -4.15 13.82 5.87
C THR A 241 -5.25 13.33 4.92
N HIS A 242 -4.90 12.86 3.73
CA HIS A 242 -5.87 12.23 2.84
C HIS A 242 -6.49 10.97 3.46
N PHE A 243 -5.66 10.04 3.97
CA PHE A 243 -6.14 8.78 4.55
C PHE A 243 -6.83 8.95 5.90
N LEU A 244 -6.63 10.07 6.58
CA LEU A 244 -7.43 10.43 7.76
C LEU A 244 -8.91 10.62 7.39
N SER A 245 -9.20 11.32 6.28
CA SER A 245 -10.57 11.59 5.82
C SER A 245 -11.12 10.52 4.86
N HIS A 246 -10.25 9.81 4.15
CA HIS A 246 -10.60 8.78 3.18
C HIS A 246 -9.95 7.46 3.56
N LYS A 247 -10.60 6.69 4.42
CA LYS A 247 -10.01 5.48 5.01
C LYS A 247 -9.58 4.49 3.92
N PRO A 248 -8.36 3.92 3.98
CA PRO A 248 -7.92 2.93 3.01
C PRO A 248 -8.75 1.64 3.15
N SER A 249 -9.16 1.06 2.03
CA SER A 249 -9.88 -0.22 2.00
C SER A 249 -9.03 -1.41 2.45
N LYS A 250 -7.70 -1.24 2.43
CA LYS A 250 -6.71 -2.24 2.82
C LYS A 250 -5.47 -1.56 3.35
N VAL A 251 -4.95 -2.05 4.47
CA VAL A 251 -3.73 -1.53 5.09
C VAL A 251 -2.65 -2.61 5.00
N LEU A 252 -1.44 -2.25 4.59
CA LEU A 252 -0.31 -3.17 4.60
C LEU A 252 0.50 -2.97 5.88
N SER A 253 0.92 -4.07 6.49
CA SER A 253 1.84 -4.02 7.63
C SER A 253 3.23 -3.48 7.20
N PRO A 254 4.12 -3.19 8.16
CA PRO A 254 5.50 -2.80 7.87
C PRO A 254 6.31 -3.86 7.11
N GLU A 255 5.81 -5.10 6.98
CA GLU A 255 6.40 -6.14 6.13
C GLU A 255 6.50 -5.71 4.66
N TYR A 256 5.61 -4.79 4.23
CA TYR A 256 5.56 -4.24 2.88
C TYR A 256 6.21 -2.86 2.76
N LEU A 257 6.88 -2.38 3.81
CA LEU A 257 7.65 -1.14 3.82
C LEU A 257 8.71 -1.22 4.93
N TRP A 258 9.82 -1.92 4.65
CA TRP A 258 10.87 -2.20 5.64
C TRP A 258 12.20 -1.45 5.37
N ASP A 259 13.00 -1.27 6.42
CA ASP A 259 14.38 -0.75 6.33
C ASP A 259 15.32 -1.86 6.78
N ASP A 260 16.10 -2.42 5.85
CA ASP A 260 16.97 -3.58 6.10
C ASP A 260 18.10 -3.28 7.09
N ARG A 261 18.36 -2.01 7.42
CA ARG A 261 19.32 -1.62 8.45
C ARG A 261 18.75 -1.75 9.86
N LYS A 262 17.43 -1.90 10.01
CA LYS A 262 16.77 -2.07 11.31
C LYS A 262 16.70 -3.53 11.71
N THR A 263 16.83 -3.77 13.02
CA THR A 263 16.57 -5.08 13.62
C THR A 263 15.13 -5.48 13.41
N LYS A 264 14.90 -6.70 12.89
CA LYS A 264 13.57 -7.27 12.69
C LYS A 264 12.95 -7.68 14.03
N PRO A 265 11.87 -7.04 14.48
CA PRO A 265 11.17 -7.41 15.71
C PRO A 265 10.34 -8.69 15.47
N PRO A 266 9.93 -9.40 16.54
CA PRO A 266 9.27 -10.71 16.42
C PRO A 266 7.94 -10.66 15.65
N GLU A 267 7.23 -9.53 15.67
CA GLU A 267 5.96 -9.34 14.97
C GLU A 267 6.12 -9.26 13.44
N ILE A 268 7.34 -9.05 12.94
CA ILE A 268 7.63 -9.01 11.50
C ILE A 268 8.09 -10.40 11.10
N HIS A 269 7.21 -11.18 10.49
CA HIS A 269 7.50 -12.55 10.12
C HIS A 269 8.22 -12.60 8.77
N LEU A 270 7.74 -11.84 7.78
CA LEU A 270 8.25 -11.87 6.40
C LEU A 270 8.46 -10.45 5.85
N ILE A 271 9.60 -10.17 5.23
CA ILE A 271 9.85 -8.86 4.60
C ILE A 271 9.56 -8.97 3.10
N CYS A 272 8.50 -8.31 2.64
CA CYS A 272 8.03 -8.34 1.25
C CYS A 272 8.60 -7.18 0.42
N PHE A 273 8.91 -6.04 1.05
CA PHE A 273 9.46 -4.87 0.36
C PHE A 273 10.35 -4.07 1.30
N SER A 274 11.62 -3.88 0.95
CA SER A 274 12.62 -3.26 1.84
C SER A 274 13.59 -2.33 1.12
N THR A 275 14.21 -1.39 1.86
CA THR A 275 15.25 -0.51 1.32
C THR A 275 16.53 -1.25 0.97
N VAL A 276 17.15 -0.91 -0.17
CA VAL A 276 18.52 -1.34 -0.46
C VAL A 276 19.49 -0.61 0.46
N ASP A 277 20.44 -1.33 1.06
CA ASP A 277 21.51 -0.74 1.87
C ASP A 277 22.37 0.18 0.98
N LYS A 278 22.04 1.48 1.01
CA LYS A 278 22.84 2.52 0.38
C LYS A 278 23.76 3.11 1.43
N ASN A 279 25.04 3.19 1.12
CA ASN A 279 26.00 3.94 1.91
C ASN A 279 25.65 5.44 1.79
N TYR A 280 24.77 5.95 2.67
CA TYR A 280 24.20 7.30 2.63
C TYR A 280 25.23 8.45 2.64
N LYS A 281 26.51 8.16 2.89
CA LYS A 281 27.60 9.14 2.89
C LYS A 281 27.96 9.69 1.51
N GLU A 282 27.66 8.98 0.42
CA GLU A 282 28.08 9.41 -0.93
C GLU A 282 27.05 10.28 -1.66
N THR A 283 25.79 10.31 -1.22
CA THR A 283 24.69 10.94 -1.99
C THR A 283 24.23 12.30 -1.46
N ARG A 284 25.04 12.97 -0.63
CA ARG A 284 24.72 14.28 -0.02
C ARG A 284 25.68 15.42 -0.39
N ASN A 285 26.64 15.17 -1.28
CA ASN A 285 27.57 16.20 -1.77
C ASN A 285 27.17 16.67 -3.17
#